data_AF-A0A8J6GC86-F1
#
_entry.id   AF-A0A8J6GC86-F1
#
_cell.length_a   1.000
_cell.length_b   1.000
_cell.length_c   1.000
_cell.angle_alpha   90.00
_cell.angle_beta   90.00
_cell.angle_gamma   90.00
#
_symmetry.space_group_name_H-M   'P 1'
#
loop_
_entity.id
_entity.type
_entity.pdbx_description
1 polymer ?
#
loop_
_entity_poly.entity_id
_entity_poly.type
_entity_poly.pdbx_seq_one_letter_code
_entity_poly.pdbx_strand_id
1 'polypeptide(L)' 'MADLIARLREDGIQKRVIQEGQGELPDFQDGTKATFHFRTLHSDDEGAILDDSRTRGKPMELIIGKKFKLPVWETIV' A
#
# COMPACT_ATOMS: atom_id res chain seq x y z
N MET A 1 -8.58 13.64 1.17
CA MET A 1 -8.15 12.60 0.21
C MET A 1 -7.46 13.17 -1.02
N ALA A 2 -8.05 14.17 -1.70
CA ALA A 2 -7.43 14.82 -2.87
C ALA A 2 -6.02 15.38 -2.58
N ASP A 3 -5.85 16.05 -1.42
CA ASP A 3 -4.56 16.63 -1.03
C ASP A 3 -3.47 15.58 -0.80
N LEU A 4 -3.84 14.40 -0.29
CA LEU A 4 -2.90 13.29 -0.11
C LEU A 4 -2.47 12.73 -1.46
N ILE A 5 -3.38 12.58 -2.42
CA ILE A 5 -3.04 12.11 -3.78
C ILE A 5 -2.14 13.12 -4.50
N ALA A 6 -2.35 14.42 -4.30
CA ALA A 6 -1.49 15.47 -4.87
C ALA A 6 -0.06 15.35 -4.32
N ARG A 7 0.11 15.24 -3.00
CA ARG A 7 1.42 15.03 -2.36
C ARG A 7 2.12 13.76 -2.84
N LEU A 8 1.38 12.64 -2.94
CA LEU A 8 1.95 11.40 -3.48
C LEU A 8 2.49 11.58 -4.89
N ARG A 9 1.81 12.36 -5.75
CA ARG A 9 2.30 12.64 -7.11
C ARG A 9 3.58 13.47 -7.11
N GLU A 10 3.71 14.42 -6.20
CA GLU A 10 4.97 15.19 -6.02
C GLU A 10 6.13 14.27 -5.63
N ASP A 11 5.85 13.23 -4.84
CA ASP A 11 6.81 12.17 -4.47
C ASP A 11 7.02 11.11 -5.59
N GLY A 12 6.42 11.29 -6.77
CA GLY A 12 6.51 10.37 -7.90
C GLY A 12 5.64 9.11 -7.77
N ILE A 13 4.71 9.06 -6.81
CA ILE A 13 3.82 7.94 -6.53
C ILE A 13 2.42 8.22 -7.10
N GLN A 14 1.98 7.38 -8.04
CA GLN A 14 0.61 7.45 -8.57
C GLN A 14 -0.31 6.43 -7.86
N LYS A 15 -1.13 6.89 -6.93
CA LYS A 15 -2.15 6.06 -6.25
C LYS A 15 -3.49 6.15 -6.99
N ARG A 16 -4.07 4.98 -7.31
CA ARG A 16 -5.43 4.86 -7.88
C ARG A 16 -6.24 3.86 -7.07
N VAL A 17 -7.42 4.27 -6.61
CA VAL A 17 -8.40 3.37 -5.98
C VAL A 17 -9.19 2.68 -7.08
N ILE A 18 -9.23 1.34 -7.06
CA ILE A 18 -9.98 0.53 -8.02
C ILE A 18 -11.40 0.25 -7.51
N GLN A 19 -11.51 0.03 -6.19
CA GLN A 19 -12.77 -0.17 -5.50
C GLN A 19 -12.66 0.51 -4.13
N GLU A 20 -13.67 1.28 -3.77
CA GLU A 20 -13.73 1.95 -2.47
C GLU A 20 -13.99 0.94 -1.35
N GLY A 21 -13.33 1.18 -0.20
CA GLY A 21 -13.59 0.44 1.02
C GLY A 21 -14.89 0.89 1.70
N GLN A 22 -15.30 0.17 2.73
CA GLN A 22 -16.46 0.52 3.57
C GLN A 22 -15.99 0.93 4.96
N GLY A 23 -16.73 1.84 5.59
CA GLY A 23 -16.44 2.36 6.93
C GLY A 23 -15.62 3.64 6.91
N GLU A 24 -15.31 4.13 8.11
CA GLU A 24 -14.50 5.33 8.28
C GLU A 24 -13.01 5.02 8.08
N LEU A 25 -12.27 5.98 7.55
CA LEU A 25 -10.84 5.87 7.36
C LEU A 25 -10.14 5.93 8.74
N PRO A 26 -9.33 4.93 9.12
CA PRO A 26 -8.58 4.97 10.38
C PRO A 26 -7.52 6.08 10.40
N ASP A 27 -7.07 6.49 11.59
CA ASP A 27 -6.07 7.54 11.77
C ASP A 27 -4.61 7.10 11.53
N PHE A 28 -4.36 5.80 11.32
CA PHE A 28 -3.03 5.20 11.03
C PHE A 28 -1.86 5.73 11.91
N GLN A 29 -2.08 5.89 13.22
CA GLN A 29 -1.05 6.36 14.15
C GLN A 29 0.10 5.35 14.32
N ASP A 30 1.27 5.81 14.78
CA ASP A 30 2.42 4.96 15.09
C ASP A 30 2.02 3.79 16.00
N GLY A 31 2.43 2.58 15.63
CA GLY A 31 2.04 1.34 16.31
C GLY A 31 0.77 0.67 15.77
N THR A 32 0.01 1.32 14.89
CA THR A 32 -1.13 0.70 14.19
C THR A 32 -0.66 -0.49 13.38
N LYS A 33 -1.36 -1.63 13.51
CA LYS A 33 -1.15 -2.81 12.69
C LYS A 33 -2.11 -2.80 11.51
N ALA A 34 -1.60 -2.64 10.29
CA ALA A 34 -2.35 -2.81 9.06
C ALA A 34 -2.16 -4.24 8.52
N THR A 35 -3.26 -4.89 8.15
CA THR A 35 -3.25 -6.23 7.56
C THR A 35 -3.88 -6.18 6.18
N PHE A 36 -3.15 -6.59 5.15
CA PHE A 36 -3.61 -6.47 3.76
C PHE A 36 -2.94 -7.50 2.84
N HIS A 37 -3.56 -7.71 1.68
CA HIS A 37 -2.96 -8.44 0.58
C HIS A 37 -2.36 -7.48 -0.44
N PHE A 38 -1.15 -7.77 -0.88
CA PHE A 38 -0.45 -7.06 -1.94
C PHE A 38 -0.11 -8.00 -3.10
N ARG A 39 0.14 -7.39 -4.25
CA ARG A 39 0.77 -7.99 -5.43
C ARG A 39 1.73 -6.96 -6.02
N THR A 40 2.96 -7.36 -6.27
CA THR A 40 4.02 -6.55 -6.89
C THR A 40 4.28 -7.07 -8.29
N LEU A 41 4.29 -6.16 -9.26
CA LEU A 41 4.45 -6.44 -10.69
C LEU A 41 5.59 -5.60 -11.25
N HIS A 42 6.23 -6.08 -12.30
CA HIS A 42 6.98 -5.20 -13.19
C HIS A 42 6.06 -4.14 -13.79
N SER A 43 6.61 -2.94 -14.04
CA SER A 43 5.87 -1.83 -14.64
C SER A 43 5.95 -1.80 -16.18
N ASP A 44 6.48 -2.86 -16.78
CA ASP A 44 6.46 -3.07 -18.23
C ASP A 44 5.09 -3.56 -18.70
N ASP A 45 4.91 -3.60 -20.02
CA ASP A 45 3.63 -4.00 -20.64
C ASP A 45 3.26 -5.46 -20.36
N GLU A 46 4.24 -6.31 -20.06
CA GLU A 46 4.04 -7.72 -19.71
C GLU A 46 3.54 -7.89 -18.27
N GLY A 47 3.89 -6.96 -17.37
CA GLY A 47 3.37 -6.92 -16.01
C GLY A 47 3.74 -8.17 -15.20
N ALA A 48 4.97 -8.67 -15.36
CA ALA A 48 5.41 -9.91 -14.73
C ALA A 48 5.24 -9.85 -13.19
N ILE A 49 4.59 -10.87 -12.61
CA ILE A 49 4.37 -10.95 -11.16
C ILE A 49 5.69 -11.30 -10.46
N LEU A 50 6.15 -10.40 -9.58
CA LEU A 50 7.32 -10.62 -8.73
C LEU A 50 6.94 -11.27 -7.40
N ASP A 51 5.84 -10.79 -6.81
CA ASP A 51 5.36 -11.29 -5.54
C ASP A 51 3.84 -11.10 -5.41
N ASP A 52 3.18 -12.05 -4.79
CA ASP A 52 1.75 -12.01 -4.47
C ASP A 52 1.50 -12.70 -3.13
N SER A 53 0.93 -11.96 -2.18
CA SER A 53 0.55 -12.51 -0.87
C SER A 53 -0.59 -13.53 -0.97
N ARG A 54 -1.47 -13.42 -1.97
CA ARG A 54 -2.63 -14.30 -2.14
C ARG A 54 -2.21 -15.69 -2.62
N THR A 55 -1.16 -15.81 -3.43
CA THR A 55 -0.65 -17.12 -3.87
C THR A 55 -0.08 -17.93 -2.72
N ARG A 56 0.46 -17.26 -1.70
CA ARG A 56 0.96 -17.86 -0.45
C ARG A 56 -0.13 -18.06 0.61
N GLY A 57 -1.34 -17.57 0.37
CA GLY A 57 -2.50 -17.71 1.27
C GLY A 57 -2.37 -16.97 2.61
N LYS A 58 -1.42 -16.04 2.75
CA LYS A 58 -1.17 -15.31 4.00
C LYS A 58 -1.09 -13.80 3.73
N PRO A 59 -1.86 -12.97 4.44
CA PRO A 59 -1.76 -11.52 4.30
C PRO A 59 -0.44 -11.01 4.89
N MET A 60 -0.05 -9.80 4.49
CA MET A 60 1.05 -9.06 5.08
C MET A 60 0.56 -8.30 6.32
N GLU A 61 1.43 -8.19 7.32
CA GLU A 61 1.23 -7.31 8.48
C GLU A 61 2.30 -6.21 8.47
N LEU A 62 1.85 -4.96 8.55
CA LEU A 62 2.70 -3.77 8.64
C LEU A 62 2.40 -3.04 9.94
N ILE A 63 3.44 -2.67 10.69
CA ILE A 63 3.30 -1.80 11.87
C ILE A 63 3.76 -0.40 11.48
N ILE A 64 2.84 0.57 11.49
CA ILE A 64 3.12 1.96 11.11
C ILE A 64 4.10 2.60 12.10
N GLY A 65 5.02 3.42 11.59
CA GLY A 65 6.02 4.14 12.40
C GLY A 65 7.25 3.29 12.77
N LYS A 66 7.27 2.00 12.42
CA LYS A 66 8.45 1.14 12.60
C LYS A 66 9.47 1.28 11.47
N LYS A 67 9.10 1.91 10.35
CA LYS A 67 9.99 2.18 9.19
C LYS A 67 10.69 0.92 8.71
N PHE A 68 9.90 -0.06 8.28
CA PHE A 68 10.42 -1.28 7.66
C PHE A 68 11.28 -0.97 6.42
N LYS A 69 12.01 -1.98 5.94
CA LYS A 69 13.03 -1.88 4.88
C LYS A 69 12.53 -1.21 3.57
N LEU A 70 11.22 -1.14 3.33
CA LEU A 70 10.60 -0.42 2.23
C LEU A 70 9.63 0.66 2.75
N PRO A 71 10.09 1.92 2.94
CA PRO A 71 9.30 2.99 3.52
C PRO A 71 7.99 3.31 2.78
N VAL A 72 7.97 3.09 1.46
CA VAL A 72 6.79 3.36 0.62
C VAL A 72 5.53 2.61 1.07
N TRP A 73 5.67 1.49 1.77
CA TRP A 73 4.53 0.69 2.24
C TRP A 73 3.69 1.42 3.27
N GLU A 74 4.32 2.21 4.16
CA GLU A 74 3.60 3.06 5.11
C GLU A 74 2.94 4.26 4.43
N THR A 75 3.41 4.63 3.22
CA THR A 75 2.89 5.76 2.45
C THR A 75 1.68 5.39 1.58
N ILE A 76 1.63 4.14 1.08
CA ILE A 76 0.59 3.70 0.13
C ILE A 76 -0.59 2.99 0.78
N VAL A 77 -0.45 2.46 1.99
CA VAL A 77 -1.56 1.94 2.80
C VAL A 77 -2.42 3.13 3.22
#